data_AF-A0A4Y7JNW3-F1
#
_entry.id   AF-A0A4Y7JNW3-F1
#
_cell.length_a   1.000
_cell.length_b   1.000
_cell.length_c   1.000
_cell.angle_alpha   90.00
_cell.angle_beta   90.00
_cell.angle_gamma   90.00
#
_symmetry.space_group_name_H-M   'P 1'
#
loop_
_entity.id
_entity.type
_entity.pdbx_description
1 polymer ?
#
loop_
_entity_poly.entity_id
_entity_poly.type
_entity_poly.pdbx_seq_one_letter_code
_entity_poly.pdbx_strand_id
1 'polypeptide(L)'
;MVFGQVVIGPPGSGKTTYCNGMSQFLRLIGRKVAVINLDPANDALPYDCAVNIEDLIKLSDVMAEHSLGPNGGLVYCMDYLEKNVDWLESKLAPLIKDHYLLFDFPGQVELFFLHSNAKNVIEKLIKKLDLRLTAIHLVDAHLCSDPGKYVSALLLSLSTMLHLALPHINVLSKIDLIESYGKLGLALTILF
;
A
#
# COMPACT_ATOMS: atom_id res chain seq x y z
N MET A 1 11.92 -17.28 -8.41
CA MET A 1 11.91 -15.80 -8.42
C MET A 1 10.50 -15.35 -8.13
N VAL A 2 10.33 -14.50 -7.12
CA VAL A 2 9.01 -14.21 -6.53
C VAL A 2 8.62 -12.78 -6.83
N PHE A 3 7.39 -12.61 -7.28
CA PHE A 3 6.86 -11.31 -7.68
C PHE A 3 5.82 -10.83 -6.68
N GLY A 4 5.74 -9.52 -6.50
CA GLY A 4 4.70 -8.93 -5.67
C GLY A 4 4.42 -7.46 -5.96
N GLN A 5 3.32 -6.98 -5.40
CA GLN A 5 2.88 -5.59 -5.49
C GLN A 5 2.92 -4.95 -4.11
N VAL A 6 3.47 -3.75 -4.07
CA VAL A 6 3.37 -2.85 -2.91
C VAL A 6 2.26 -1.86 -3.20
N VAL A 7 1.10 -2.06 -2.59
CA VAL A 7 -0.10 -1.25 -2.86
C VAL A 7 -0.08 -0.05 -1.93
N ILE A 8 0.02 1.15 -2.51
CA ILE A 8 0.20 2.41 -1.81
C ILE A 8 -0.75 3.48 -2.35
N GLY A 9 -0.85 4.57 -1.60
CA GLY A 9 -1.64 5.74 -1.98
C GLY A 9 -2.40 6.34 -0.80
N PRO A 10 -2.97 7.54 -0.98
CA PRO A 10 -3.59 8.30 0.11
C PRO A 10 -4.72 7.55 0.82
N PRO A 11 -5.15 8.03 2.01
CA PRO A 11 -6.33 7.49 2.68
C PRO A 11 -7.55 7.57 1.76
N GLY A 12 -8.36 6.51 1.72
CA GLY A 12 -9.56 6.47 0.88
C GLY A 12 -9.31 6.19 -0.61
N SER A 13 -8.08 6.06 -1.10
CA SER A 13 -7.80 5.76 -2.52
C SER A 13 -8.22 4.34 -2.96
N GLY A 14 -8.59 3.47 -2.03
CA GLY A 14 -9.12 2.13 -2.31
C GLY A 14 -8.10 0.99 -2.26
N LYS A 15 -6.98 1.13 -1.53
CA LYS A 15 -5.90 0.12 -1.42
C LYS A 15 -6.39 -1.26 -1.02
N THR A 16 -7.07 -1.35 0.13
CA THR A 16 -7.63 -2.62 0.64
C THR A 16 -8.66 -3.23 -0.32
N THR A 17 -9.49 -2.40 -0.95
CA THR A 17 -10.43 -2.84 -1.99
C THR A 17 -9.71 -3.40 -3.22
N TYR A 18 -8.65 -2.74 -3.67
CA TYR A 18 -7.79 -3.22 -4.75
C TYR A 18 -7.12 -4.54 -4.38
N CYS A 19 -6.56 -4.66 -3.17
CA CYS A 19 -5.95 -5.91 -2.69
C CYS A 19 -6.97 -7.06 -2.70
N ASN A 20 -8.21 -6.81 -2.25
CA ASN A 20 -9.28 -7.79 -2.30
C ASN A 20 -9.56 -8.23 -3.76
N GLY A 21 -9.88 -7.28 -4.64
CA GLY A 21 -10.23 -7.58 -6.03
C GLY A 21 -9.07 -8.22 -6.81
N MET A 22 -7.85 -7.74 -6.63
CA MET A 22 -6.65 -8.29 -7.25
C MET A 22 -6.37 -9.71 -6.76
N SER A 23 -6.54 -9.99 -5.46
CA SER A 23 -6.37 -11.35 -4.94
C SER A 23 -7.37 -12.33 -5.54
N GLN A 24 -8.62 -11.93 -5.71
CA GLN A 24 -9.66 -12.75 -6.34
C GLN A 24 -9.36 -12.99 -7.82
N PHE A 25 -9.01 -11.92 -8.56
CA PHE A 25 -8.65 -11.99 -9.98
C PHE A 25 -7.45 -12.92 -10.22
N LEU A 26 -6.38 -12.77 -9.45
CA LEU A 26 -5.19 -13.60 -9.57
C LEU A 26 -5.47 -15.08 -9.24
N ARG A 27 -6.33 -15.35 -8.24
CA ARG A 27 -6.78 -16.72 -7.94
C ARG A 27 -7.59 -17.33 -9.08
N LEU A 28 -8.47 -16.55 -9.71
CA LEU A 28 -9.28 -17.00 -10.85
C LEU A 28 -8.43 -17.41 -12.05
N ILE A 29 -7.31 -16.72 -12.31
CA ILE A 29 -6.36 -17.10 -13.37
C ILE A 29 -5.37 -18.20 -12.95
N GLY A 30 -5.61 -18.86 -11.80
CA GLY A 30 -4.84 -20.01 -11.33
C GLY A 30 -3.57 -19.67 -10.54
N ARG A 31 -3.38 -18.43 -10.09
CA ARG A 31 -2.23 -18.06 -9.24
C ARG A 31 -2.57 -18.19 -7.77
N LYS A 32 -1.66 -18.74 -6.97
CA LYS A 32 -1.73 -18.65 -5.51
C LYS A 32 -1.32 -17.23 -5.09
N VAL A 33 -2.07 -16.63 -4.16
CA VAL A 33 -1.86 -15.25 -3.72
C VAL A 33 -1.85 -15.20 -2.21
N ALA A 34 -0.85 -14.52 -1.67
CA ALA A 34 -0.80 -14.15 -0.26
C ALA A 34 -0.97 -12.63 -0.14
N VAL A 35 -1.98 -12.21 0.62
CA VAL A 35 -2.19 -10.80 0.95
C VAL A 35 -1.57 -10.54 2.33
N ILE A 36 -0.73 -9.53 2.42
CA ILE A 36 -0.01 -9.12 3.62
C ILE A 36 -0.52 -7.74 4.01
N ASN A 37 -1.23 -7.65 5.13
CA ASN A 37 -1.69 -6.39 5.68
C ASN A 37 -0.58 -5.77 6.54
N LEU A 38 -0.06 -4.62 6.12
CA LEU A 38 0.87 -3.80 6.88
C LEU A 38 0.22 -2.50 7.38
N ASP A 39 -1.09 -2.33 7.24
CA ASP A 39 -1.85 -1.22 7.82
C ASP A 39 -2.38 -1.56 9.23
N PRO A 40 -1.83 -0.99 10.31
CA PRO A 40 -2.27 -1.21 11.68
C PRO A 40 -3.64 -0.58 12.02
N ALA A 41 -4.17 0.28 11.16
CA ALA A 41 -5.46 0.95 11.37
C ALA A 41 -6.62 0.25 10.63
N ASN A 42 -6.38 -0.92 10.04
CA ASN A 42 -7.37 -1.61 9.22
C ASN A 42 -8.12 -2.69 10.01
N ASP A 43 -9.18 -2.27 10.71
CA ASP A 43 -9.94 -3.14 11.64
C ASP A 43 -10.76 -4.24 10.95
N ALA A 44 -11.07 -4.08 9.65
CA ALA A 44 -11.99 -4.97 8.94
C ALA A 44 -11.44 -5.34 7.55
N LEU A 45 -10.64 -6.41 7.50
CA LEU A 45 -10.07 -6.92 6.26
C LEU A 45 -11.13 -7.69 5.44
N PRO A 46 -11.44 -7.26 4.20
CA PRO A 46 -12.43 -7.93 3.34
C PRO A 46 -11.86 -9.15 2.60
N TYR A 47 -10.67 -9.62 2.99
CA TYR A 47 -9.94 -10.73 2.36
C TYR A 47 -9.28 -11.62 3.41
N ASP A 48 -8.93 -12.83 2.99
CA ASP A 48 -8.11 -13.74 3.79
C ASP A 48 -6.66 -13.23 3.84
N CYS A 49 -6.24 -12.82 5.03
CA CYS A 49 -4.95 -12.19 5.28
C CYS A 49 -3.92 -13.24 5.69
N ALA A 50 -2.87 -13.42 4.88
CA ALA A 50 -1.83 -14.40 5.15
C ALA A 50 -0.88 -13.95 6.27
N VAL A 51 -0.64 -12.63 6.37
CA VAL A 51 0.18 -12.01 7.40
C VAL A 51 -0.43 -10.67 7.76
N ASN A 52 -0.77 -10.47 9.04
CA ASN A 52 -1.32 -9.21 9.54
C ASN A 52 -0.35 -8.57 10.54
N ILE A 53 -0.03 -7.29 10.36
CA ILE A 53 0.82 -6.52 11.27
C ILE A 53 0.30 -6.46 12.71
N GLU A 54 -1.02 -6.59 12.91
CA GLU A 54 -1.62 -6.63 14.25
C GLU A 54 -1.16 -7.83 15.09
N ASP A 55 -0.68 -8.91 14.45
CA ASP A 55 -0.08 -10.05 15.16
C ASP A 55 1.29 -9.70 15.78
N LEU A 56 1.92 -8.62 15.29
CA LEU A 56 3.17 -8.07 15.80
C LEU A 56 2.92 -6.90 16.76
N ILE A 57 2.09 -5.94 16.34
CA ILE A 57 1.83 -4.71 17.09
C ILE A 57 0.45 -4.14 16.75
N LYS A 58 -0.34 -3.81 17.77
CA LYS A 58 -1.68 -3.23 17.62
C LYS A 58 -1.64 -1.72 17.84
N LEU A 59 -2.30 -0.99 16.95
CA LEU A 59 -2.37 0.47 17.04
C LEU A 59 -3.04 0.95 18.33
N SER A 60 -4.13 0.28 18.76
CA SER A 60 -4.85 0.60 19.99
C SER A 60 -3.95 0.56 21.23
N ASP A 61 -3.10 -0.46 21.30
CA ASP A 61 -2.24 -0.72 22.45
C ASP A 61 -1.12 0.32 22.49
N VAL A 62 -0.51 0.62 21.33
CA VAL A 62 0.49 1.69 21.19
C VAL A 62 -0.06 3.05 21.58
N MET A 63 -1.27 3.39 21.15
CA MET A 63 -1.91 4.66 21.48
C MET A 63 -2.14 4.78 23.00
N ALA A 64 -2.60 3.70 23.64
CA ALA A 64 -2.85 3.67 25.08
C ALA A 64 -1.55 3.72 25.90
N GLU A 65 -0.55 2.91 25.56
CA GLU A 65 0.71 2.79 26.31
C GLU A 65 1.58 4.03 26.19
N HIS A 66 1.70 4.60 24.98
CA HIS A 66 2.58 5.74 24.71
C HIS A 66 1.87 7.09 24.72
N SER A 67 0.55 7.13 25.00
CA SER A 67 -0.27 8.35 24.96
C SER A 67 -0.15 9.10 23.61
N LEU A 68 -0.10 8.34 22.52
CA LEU A 68 0.03 8.87 21.17
C LEU A 68 -1.34 9.03 20.49
N GLY A 69 -1.48 10.04 19.64
CA GLY A 69 -2.61 10.14 18.71
C GLY A 69 -2.50 9.11 17.57
N PRO A 70 -3.55 8.94 16.75
CA PRO A 70 -3.60 7.91 15.70
C PRO A 70 -2.41 7.94 14.73
N ASN A 71 -2.05 9.14 14.24
CA ASN A 71 -0.91 9.29 13.32
C ASN A 71 0.43 8.96 13.99
N GLY A 72 0.62 9.39 15.25
CA GLY A 72 1.83 9.07 16.01
C GLY A 72 1.95 7.57 16.30
N GLY A 73 0.82 6.92 16.63
CA GLY A 73 0.77 5.48 16.82
C GLY A 73 1.09 4.70 15.55
N LEU A 74 0.60 5.16 14.39
CA LEU A 74 0.91 4.55 13.09
C LEU A 74 2.41 4.63 12.74
N VAL A 75 3.04 5.80 12.95
CA VAL A 75 4.49 5.95 12.78
C VAL A 75 5.24 4.98 13.68
N TYR A 76 4.84 4.90 14.95
CA TYR A 76 5.45 3.98 15.92
C TYR A 76 5.30 2.50 15.51
N CYS A 77 4.13 2.10 15.01
CA CYS A 77 3.92 0.73 14.52
C CYS A 77 4.87 0.40 13.35
N MET A 78 5.09 1.34 12.44
CA MET A 78 6.02 1.17 11.33
C MET A 78 7.49 1.15 11.78
N ASP A 79 7.88 2.00 12.73
CA ASP A 79 9.20 1.93 13.40
C ASP A 79 9.42 0.56 14.06
N TYR A 80 8.40 0.05 14.75
CA TYR A 80 8.47 -1.25 15.43
C TYR A 80 8.59 -2.39 14.43
N LEU A 81 7.84 -2.35 13.32
CA LEU A 81 7.98 -3.30 12.22
C LEU A 81 9.40 -3.28 11.63
N GLU A 82 9.97 -2.10 11.40
CA GLU A 82 11.32 -1.98 10.81
C GLU A 82 12.40 -2.60 11.71
N LYS A 83 12.28 -2.40 13.03
CA LYS A 83 13.18 -3.00 14.03
C LYS A 83 13.01 -4.51 14.15
N ASN A 84 11.81 -5.01 13.91
CA ASN A 84 11.46 -6.43 14.01
C ASN A 84 11.19 -7.06 12.63
N VAL A 85 11.88 -6.60 11.57
CA VAL A 85 11.64 -7.07 10.20
C VAL A 85 11.85 -8.59 10.05
N ASP A 86 12.71 -9.19 10.88
CA ASP A 86 12.96 -10.64 10.90
C ASP A 86 11.66 -11.44 11.20
N TRP A 87 10.72 -10.85 11.95
CA TRP A 87 9.39 -11.43 12.14
C TRP A 87 8.65 -11.54 10.80
N LEU A 88 8.62 -10.46 10.02
CA LEU A 88 7.94 -10.42 8.73
C LEU A 88 8.62 -11.39 7.74
N GLU A 89 9.95 -11.45 7.76
CA GLU A 89 10.72 -12.40 6.97
C GLU A 89 10.34 -13.84 7.29
N SER A 90 10.25 -14.20 8.57
CA SER A 90 9.87 -15.55 9.00
C SER A 90 8.46 -15.95 8.55
N LYS A 91 7.53 -14.99 8.54
CA LYS A 91 6.15 -15.17 8.08
C LYS A 91 6.06 -15.29 6.56
N LEU A 92 6.92 -14.58 5.82
CA LEU A 92 6.97 -14.62 4.36
C LEU A 92 7.73 -15.84 3.81
N ALA A 93 8.74 -16.35 4.52
CA ALA A 93 9.55 -17.51 4.13
C ALA A 93 8.74 -18.70 3.57
N PRO A 94 7.66 -19.18 4.23
CA PRO A 94 6.86 -20.29 3.70
C PRO A 94 6.02 -19.91 2.46
N LEU A 95 5.73 -18.62 2.24
CA LEU A 95 4.85 -18.15 1.18
C LEU A 95 5.59 -17.90 -0.14
N ILE A 96 6.85 -17.47 -0.05
CA ILE A 96 7.72 -17.05 -1.17
C ILE A 96 7.78 -18.08 -2.29
N LYS A 97 7.85 -19.37 -2.00
CA LYS A 97 8.08 -20.39 -3.03
C LYS A 97 6.96 -20.47 -4.08
N ASP A 98 5.73 -20.22 -3.66
CA ASP A 98 4.53 -20.62 -4.41
C ASP A 98 3.52 -19.48 -4.63
N HIS A 99 3.67 -18.34 -3.95
CA HIS A 99 2.66 -17.28 -3.93
C HIS A 99 3.12 -15.99 -4.62
N TYR A 100 2.16 -15.34 -5.28
CA TYR A 100 2.25 -13.93 -5.61
C TYR A 100 1.93 -13.09 -4.38
N LEU A 101 2.76 -12.10 -4.05
CA LEU A 101 2.63 -11.32 -2.82
C LEU A 101 1.93 -9.99 -3.08
N LEU A 102 0.89 -9.68 -2.31
CA LEU A 102 0.22 -8.37 -2.31
C LEU A 102 0.40 -7.73 -0.94
N PHE A 103 1.13 -6.62 -0.87
CA PHE A 103 1.31 -5.88 0.37
C PHE A 103 0.35 -4.69 0.41
N ASP A 104 -0.61 -4.71 1.33
CA ASP A 104 -1.49 -3.57 1.62
C ASP A 104 -0.80 -2.68 2.66
N PHE A 105 -0.36 -1.49 2.24
CA PHE A 105 0.33 -0.55 3.12
C PHE A 105 -0.62 0.48 3.73
N PRO A 106 -0.24 1.08 4.89
CA PRO A 106 -0.99 2.18 5.49
C PRO A 106 -1.28 3.31 4.50
N GLY A 107 -2.44 3.95 4.65
CA GLY A 107 -2.81 5.07 3.78
C GLY A 107 -2.17 6.41 4.09
N GLN A 108 -1.59 6.59 5.29
CA GLN A 108 -1.09 7.89 5.71
C GLN A 108 0.13 8.29 4.90
N VAL A 109 0.03 9.47 4.30
CA VAL A 109 0.96 9.99 3.32
C VAL A 109 2.32 10.25 4.00
N GLU A 110 2.27 10.74 5.23
CA GLU A 110 3.40 11.03 6.10
C GLU A 110 4.36 9.85 6.28
N LEU A 111 3.84 8.62 6.30
CA LEU A 111 4.63 7.40 6.47
C LEU A 111 5.56 7.11 5.27
N PHE A 112 5.24 7.67 4.11
CA PHE A 112 6.04 7.53 2.90
C PHE A 112 6.89 8.75 2.58
N PHE A 113 6.73 9.88 3.28
CA PHE A 113 7.44 11.13 2.98
C PHE A 113 8.36 11.59 4.11
N LEU A 114 7.94 11.43 5.36
CA LEU A 114 8.66 11.95 6.52
C LEU A 114 9.58 10.89 7.13
N HIS A 115 9.28 9.61 6.88
CA HIS A 115 9.97 8.49 7.48
C HIS A 115 10.48 7.52 6.42
N SER A 116 11.73 7.09 6.55
CA SER A 116 12.34 6.11 5.63
C SER A 116 11.95 4.66 5.94
N ASN A 117 11.09 4.44 6.93
CA ASN A 117 10.82 3.12 7.49
C ASN A 117 10.19 2.17 6.47
N ALA A 118 9.16 2.63 5.75
CA ALA A 118 8.51 1.84 4.71
C ALA A 118 9.51 1.42 3.63
N LYS A 119 10.36 2.35 3.19
CA LYS A 119 11.43 2.09 2.23
C LYS A 119 12.44 1.07 2.77
N ASN A 120 12.92 1.26 4.00
CA ASN A 120 13.90 0.39 4.62
C ASN A 120 13.37 -1.04 4.79
N VAL A 121 12.12 -1.19 5.21
CA VAL A 121 11.43 -2.50 5.27
C VAL A 121 11.42 -3.14 3.90
N ILE A 122 10.96 -2.43 2.87
CA ILE A 122 10.89 -2.97 1.51
C ILE A 122 12.28 -3.35 0.97
N GLU A 123 13.29 -2.50 1.16
CA GLU A 123 14.66 -2.79 0.73
C GLU A 123 15.24 -4.02 1.42
N LYS A 124 15.01 -4.19 2.73
CA LYS A 124 15.44 -5.37 3.47
C LYS A 124 14.77 -6.63 2.93
N LEU A 125 13.46 -6.58 2.69
CA LEU A 125 12.70 -7.70 2.10
C LEU A 125 13.22 -8.06 0.70
N ILE A 126 13.44 -7.08 -0.17
CA ILE A 126 13.98 -7.31 -1.52
C ILE A 126 15.36 -7.98 -1.44
N LYS A 127 16.26 -7.48 -0.60
CA LYS A 127 17.64 -7.97 -0.50
C LYS A 127 17.72 -9.38 0.09
N LYS A 128 16.99 -9.66 1.17
CA LYS A 128 17.07 -10.95 1.88
C LYS A 128 16.24 -12.06 1.23
N LEU A 129 15.09 -11.72 0.65
CA LEU A 129 14.12 -12.70 0.15
C LEU A 129 14.10 -12.79 -1.40
N ASP A 130 15.01 -12.08 -2.08
CA ASP A 130 15.13 -12.02 -3.55
C ASP A 130 13.78 -11.71 -4.24
N LEU A 131 13.05 -10.73 -3.70
CA LEU A 131 11.74 -10.33 -4.20
C LEU A 131 11.85 -9.34 -5.35
N ARG A 132 10.99 -9.52 -6.36
CA ARG A 132 10.76 -8.54 -7.44
C ARG A 132 9.45 -7.80 -7.15
N LEU A 133 9.56 -6.61 -6.57
CA LEU A 133 8.42 -5.81 -6.17
C LEU A 133 8.17 -4.64 -7.14
N THR A 134 6.90 -4.31 -7.34
CA THR A 134 6.44 -3.13 -8.08
C THR A 134 5.45 -2.36 -7.21
N ALA A 135 5.61 -1.05 -7.10
CA ALA A 135 4.68 -0.18 -6.41
C ALA A 135 3.46 0.09 -7.28
N ILE A 136 2.27 -0.19 -6.76
CA ILE A 136 0.99 0.18 -7.35
C ILE A 136 0.44 1.35 -6.56
N HIS A 137 0.50 2.54 -7.15
CA HIS A 137 0.05 3.77 -6.51
C HIS A 137 -1.35 4.13 -6.96
N LEU A 138 -2.30 3.98 -6.04
CA LEU A 138 -3.70 4.31 -6.30
C LEU A 138 -3.94 5.82 -6.15
N VAL A 139 -4.47 6.41 -7.21
CA VAL A 139 -4.90 7.80 -7.27
C VAL A 139 -6.42 7.81 -7.44
N ASP A 140 -7.14 8.44 -6.51
CA ASP A 140 -8.60 8.54 -6.61
C ASP A 140 -8.99 9.39 -7.83
N ALA A 141 -9.87 8.86 -8.69
CA ALA A 141 -10.35 9.54 -9.89
C ALA A 141 -10.99 10.91 -9.61
N HIS A 142 -11.51 11.14 -8.41
CA HIS A 142 -12.01 12.45 -8.00
C HIS A 142 -10.93 13.55 -8.09
N LEU A 143 -9.65 13.20 -7.94
CA LEU A 143 -8.55 14.17 -8.07
C LEU A 143 -8.38 14.69 -9.51
N CYS A 144 -8.92 13.99 -10.51
CA CYS A 144 -8.96 14.46 -11.89
C CYS A 144 -10.11 15.45 -12.17
N SER A 145 -11.00 15.71 -11.20
CA SER A 145 -12.15 16.60 -11.39
C SER A 145 -11.73 18.07 -11.56
N ASP A 146 -10.58 18.44 -11.01
CA ASP A 146 -10.07 19.81 -10.97
C ASP A 146 -8.58 19.83 -11.36
N PRO A 147 -8.13 20.77 -12.21
CA PRO A 147 -6.73 20.84 -12.62
C PRO A 147 -5.73 21.00 -11.47
N GLY A 148 -6.08 21.76 -10.44
CA GLY A 148 -5.22 21.94 -9.27
C GLY A 148 -5.04 20.64 -8.51
N LYS A 149 -6.15 19.94 -8.21
CA LYS A 149 -6.12 18.61 -7.58
C LYS A 149 -5.32 17.61 -8.39
N TYR A 150 -5.45 17.64 -9.72
CA TYR A 150 -4.75 16.73 -10.61
C TYR A 150 -3.23 16.97 -10.58
N VAL A 151 -2.79 18.22 -10.65
CA VAL A 151 -1.35 18.56 -10.52
C VAL A 151 -0.82 18.15 -9.15
N SER A 152 -1.56 18.38 -8.07
CA SER A 152 -1.19 17.90 -6.73
C SER A 152 -1.02 16.38 -6.68
N ALA A 153 -1.92 15.62 -7.32
CA ALA A 153 -1.84 14.16 -7.38
C ALA A 153 -0.62 13.66 -8.17
N LEU A 154 -0.26 14.35 -9.27
CA LEU A 154 0.95 14.03 -10.05
C LEU A 154 2.22 14.31 -9.26
N LEU A 155 2.30 15.45 -8.58
CA LEU A 155 3.44 15.79 -7.72
C LEU A 155 3.59 14.80 -6.58
N LEU A 156 2.48 14.40 -5.96
CA LEU A 156 2.47 13.37 -4.93
C LEU A 156 3.00 12.04 -5.46
N SER A 157 2.48 11.59 -6.60
CA SER A 157 2.89 10.34 -7.25
C SER A 157 4.39 10.32 -7.59
N LEU A 158 4.89 11.41 -8.15
CA LEU A 158 6.31 11.55 -8.47
C LEU A 158 7.17 11.53 -7.21
N SER A 159 6.76 12.26 -6.17
CA SER A 159 7.49 12.33 -4.92
C SER A 159 7.54 10.96 -4.23
N THR A 160 6.42 10.21 -4.22
CA THR A 160 6.36 8.83 -3.70
C THR A 160 7.27 7.88 -4.48
N MET A 161 7.27 7.98 -5.81
CA MET A 161 8.13 7.18 -6.68
C MET A 161 9.61 7.39 -6.37
N LEU A 162 10.04 8.65 -6.22
CA LEU A 162 11.43 8.99 -5.89
C LEU A 162 11.82 8.49 -4.50
N HIS A 163 10.92 8.59 -3.51
CA HIS A 163 11.22 8.16 -2.15
C HIS A 163 11.35 6.63 -2.04
N LEU A 164 10.38 5.88 -2.59
CA LEU A 164 10.38 4.41 -2.51
C LEU A 164 11.41 3.73 -3.41
N ALA A 165 11.83 4.38 -4.51
CA ALA A 165 12.82 3.86 -5.45
C ALA A 165 12.49 2.46 -6.02
N LEU A 166 11.19 2.20 -6.25
CA LEU A 166 10.69 0.98 -6.90
C LEU A 166 10.14 1.28 -8.30
N PRO A 167 10.07 0.28 -9.20
CA PRO A 167 9.22 0.38 -10.38
C PRO A 167 7.80 0.76 -9.93
N HIS A 168 7.25 1.81 -10.53
CA HIS A 168 6.05 2.48 -10.02
C HIS A 168 4.98 2.58 -11.10
N ILE A 169 3.78 2.09 -10.81
CA ILE A 169 2.62 2.14 -11.69
C ILE A 169 1.55 2.99 -11.00
N ASN A 170 1.18 4.10 -11.61
CA ASN A 170 0.05 4.91 -11.15
C ASN A 170 -1.24 4.30 -11.70
N VAL A 171 -2.21 4.04 -10.81
CA VAL A 171 -3.51 3.47 -11.17
C VAL A 171 -4.59 4.44 -10.73
N LEU A 172 -5.40 4.88 -11.68
CA LEU A 172 -6.58 5.69 -11.38
C LEU A 172 -7.68 4.77 -10.82
N SER A 173 -8.05 4.96 -9.56
CA SER A 173 -9.07 4.16 -8.88
C SER A 173 -10.43 4.85 -8.93
N LYS A 174 -11.51 4.06 -8.72
CA LYS A 174 -12.91 4.55 -8.71
C LYS A 174 -13.33 5.26 -10.00
N ILE A 175 -12.82 4.81 -11.14
CA ILE A 175 -13.13 5.38 -12.45
C ILE A 175 -14.61 5.28 -12.81
N ASP A 176 -15.32 4.31 -12.22
CA ASP A 176 -16.77 4.13 -12.32
C ASP A 176 -17.55 5.33 -11.78
N LEU A 177 -16.97 6.12 -10.88
CA LEU A 177 -17.60 7.32 -10.31
C LEU A 177 -17.36 8.59 -11.14
N ILE A 178 -16.50 8.56 -12.16
CA ILE A 178 -16.10 9.76 -12.92
C ILE A 178 -17.31 10.47 -13.53
N GLU A 179 -18.26 9.71 -14.08
CA GLU A 179 -19.47 10.27 -14.71
C GLU A 179 -20.33 11.08 -13.71
N SER A 180 -20.25 10.75 -12.41
CA SER A 180 -20.97 11.46 -11.36
C SER A 180 -20.35 12.82 -10.98
N TYR A 181 -19.10 13.07 -11.36
CA TYR A 181 -18.36 14.29 -10.98
C TYR A 181 -18.63 15.49 -11.92
N GLY A 182 -19.43 15.31 -12.96
CA GLY A 182 -19.80 16.36 -13.91
C GLY A 182 -18.77 16.52 -15.05
N LYS A 183 -18.82 17.66 -15.74
CA LYS A 183 -17.87 17.96 -16.84
C LYS A 183 -16.46 18.13 -16.27
N LEU A 184 -15.60 17.16 -16.55
CA LEU A 184 -14.17 17.25 -16.28
C LEU A 184 -13.57 18.46 -16.99
N GLY A 185 -12.87 19.33 -16.24
CA GLY A 185 -12.14 20.47 -16.81
C GLY A 185 -10.91 20.07 -17.62
N LEU A 186 -10.51 18.80 -17.55
CA LEU A 186 -9.38 18.21 -18.26
C LEU A 186 -9.88 17.20 -19.29
N ALA A 187 -9.38 17.30 -20.52
CA ALA A 187 -9.48 16.22 -21.48
C ALA A 187 -8.56 15.08 -21.00
N LEU A 188 -9.14 13.99 -20.49
CA LEU A 188 -8.42 12.77 -20.07
C LEU A 188 -7.69 12.06 -21.23
N THR A 189 -7.72 12.62 -22.45
CA THR A 189 -7.14 12.07 -23.68
C THR A 189 -5.61 11.87 -23.62
N ILE A 190 -4.92 12.39 -22.59
CA ILE A 190 -3.45 12.29 -22.45
C ILE A 190 -3.02 11.19 -21.45
N LEU A 191 -3.95 10.43 -20.86
CA LEU A 191 -3.65 9.56 -19.71
C LEU A 191 -3.48 8.05 -20.00
N PHE A 192 -3.33 7.63 -21.27
CA PHE A 192 -3.06 6.23 -21.63
C PHE A 192 -1.86 6.09 -22.56
#